data_AF-A0A067NPE7-F1
#
_entry.id   AF-A0A067NPE7-F1
#
_cell.length_a   1.000
_cell.length_b   1.000
_cell.length_c   1.000
_cell.angle_alpha   90.00
_cell.angle_beta   90.00
_cell.angle_gamma   90.00
#
_symmetry.space_group_name_H-M   'P 1'
#
loop_
_entity.id
_entity.type
_entity.pdbx_description
1 polymer ?
#
loop_
_entity_poly.entity_id
_entity_poly.type
_entity_poly.pdbx_seq_one_letter_code
_entity_poly.pdbx_strand_id
1 'polypeptide(L)'
;MFQSKAFIECPNLERLCVEYEDFEPWVLPPWVPASLSELEVRVGSDSCIPDFGTTIQPSAVTIRLTAESVDSYYEPFTWVKDCINRLPSPRSIQALTINIVNQNYMPEDDLSDGLYPTLSDYEMLSHFLQKLRVCEHGNLKNITLNVTVEMEAGAIVKGLSDVNESRAAEGREVANLEKGFAELLKANVLDVDFTLKRILDHEDDLSETLVHSSIHTRGL
;
A
#
# COMPACT_ATOMS: atom_id res chain seq x y z
N MET A 1 -27.29 37.63 5.61
CA MET A 1 -26.16 36.77 5.22
C MET A 1 -26.69 35.36 5.12
N PHE A 2 -26.97 34.87 3.91
CA PHE A 2 -27.41 33.48 3.73
C PHE A 2 -26.16 32.61 3.65
N GLN A 3 -25.81 31.94 4.75
CA GLN A 3 -24.92 30.79 4.68
C GLN A 3 -25.74 29.63 4.09
N SER A 4 -25.67 29.44 2.78
CA SER A 4 -26.14 28.19 2.18
C SER A 4 -25.19 27.09 2.64
N LYS A 5 -25.51 26.42 3.75
CA LYS A 5 -24.95 25.10 4.03
C LYS A 5 -25.46 24.20 2.92
N ALA A 6 -24.61 23.91 1.94
CA ALA A 6 -24.90 22.88 0.97
C ALA A 6 -25.03 21.57 1.77
N PHE A 7 -26.26 21.07 1.90
CA PHE A 7 -26.51 19.76 2.45
C PHE A 7 -26.30 18.76 1.32
N ILE A 8 -25.22 17.99 1.41
CA ILE A 8 -24.98 16.84 0.56
C ILE A 8 -25.57 15.64 1.31
N GLU A 9 -26.50 14.94 0.68
CA GLU A 9 -27.03 13.67 1.18
C GLU A 9 -26.85 12.62 0.10
N CYS A 10 -26.16 11.53 0.43
CA CYS A 10 -25.93 10.40 -0.47
C CYS A 10 -26.24 9.09 0.28
N PRO A 11 -27.52 8.79 0.57
CA PRO A 11 -27.91 7.67 1.44
C PRO A 11 -27.52 6.30 0.87
N ASN A 12 -27.31 6.21 -0.45
CA ASN A 12 -26.90 4.99 -1.15
C ASN A 12 -25.43 5.05 -1.60
N LEU A 13 -24.57 5.81 -0.90
CA LEU A 13 -23.15 5.84 -1.21
C LEU A 13 -22.51 4.49 -0.88
N GLU A 14 -22.06 3.79 -1.92
CA GLU A 14 -21.39 2.49 -1.79
C GLU A 14 -19.87 2.63 -1.70
N ARG A 15 -19.31 3.64 -2.39
CA ARG A 15 -17.86 3.88 -2.47
C ARG A 15 -17.50 5.31 -2.13
N LEU A 16 -16.44 5.46 -1.34
CA LEU A 16 -15.82 6.74 -1.02
C LEU A 16 -14.34 6.66 -1.38
N CYS A 17 -13.87 7.60 -2.20
CA CYS A 17 -12.45 7.82 -2.46
C CYS A 17 -12.04 9.12 -1.78
N VAL A 18 -10.97 9.05 -1.00
CA VAL A 18 -10.40 10.17 -0.27
C VAL A 18 -8.98 10.35 -0.77
N GLU A 19 -8.67 11.55 -1.24
CA GLU A 19 -7.35 11.91 -1.77
C GLU A 19 -6.95 13.25 -1.17
N TYR A 20 -5.78 13.28 -0.52
CA TYR A 20 -5.20 14.49 0.05
C TYR A 20 -3.70 14.33 0.24
N GLU A 21 -2.98 15.44 0.10
CA GLU A 21 -1.53 15.53 0.29
C GLU A 21 -1.17 16.39 1.51
N ASP A 22 -2.17 16.99 2.17
CA ASP A 22 -1.95 17.93 3.26
C ASP A 22 -1.58 17.23 4.59
N PHE A 23 -0.81 17.94 5.41
CA PHE A 23 -0.54 17.56 6.81
C PHE A 23 -1.77 17.73 7.72
N GLU A 24 -2.86 18.32 7.22
CA GLU A 24 -4.06 18.50 8.00
C GLU A 24 -4.81 17.17 8.18
N PRO A 25 -5.28 16.85 9.40
CA PRO A 25 -6.08 15.66 9.62
C PRO A 25 -7.38 15.72 8.81
N TRP A 26 -7.55 14.79 7.88
CA TRP A 26 -8.82 14.59 7.21
C TRP A 26 -9.82 13.93 8.17
N VAL A 27 -11.05 14.45 8.22
CA VAL A 27 -12.13 13.94 9.07
C VAL A 27 -13.29 13.50 8.19
N LEU A 28 -13.83 12.31 8.45
CA LEU A 28 -14.97 11.76 7.73
C LEU A 28 -16.16 12.72 7.77
N PRO A 29 -16.69 13.16 6.61
CA PRO A 29 -17.85 14.03 6.57
C PRO A 29 -19.09 13.35 7.16
N PRO A 30 -19.94 14.07 7.92
CA PRO A 30 -21.08 13.49 8.64
C PRO A 30 -22.20 12.97 7.72
N TRP A 31 -22.17 13.30 6.43
CA TRP A 31 -23.14 12.83 5.44
C TRP A 31 -22.79 11.45 4.86
N VAL A 32 -21.61 10.90 5.14
CA VAL A 32 -21.21 9.57 4.68
C VAL A 32 -22.03 8.51 5.43
N PRO A 33 -22.79 7.65 4.74
CA PRO A 33 -23.62 6.66 5.40
C PRO A 33 -22.80 5.51 5.99
N ALA A 34 -23.31 4.90 7.06
CA ALA A 34 -22.71 3.73 7.68
C ALA A 34 -22.69 2.49 6.76
N SER A 35 -23.55 2.47 5.74
CA SER A 35 -23.66 1.40 4.73
C SER A 35 -22.54 1.43 3.68
N LEU A 36 -21.58 2.35 3.78
CA LEU A 36 -20.42 2.42 2.89
C LEU A 36 -19.69 1.07 2.84
N SER A 37 -19.59 0.47 1.66
CA SER A 37 -18.98 -0.85 1.46
C SER A 37 -17.52 -0.77 1.00
N GLU A 38 -17.16 0.29 0.27
CA GLU A 38 -15.84 0.48 -0.32
C GLU A 38 -15.22 1.80 0.13
N LEU A 39 -13.99 1.71 0.66
CA LEU A 39 -13.20 2.87 1.04
C LEU A 39 -11.86 2.83 0.30
N GLU A 40 -11.53 3.90 -0.39
CA GLU A 40 -10.21 4.12 -0.99
C GLU A 40 -9.57 5.36 -0.36
N VAL A 41 -8.33 5.23 0.10
CA VAL A 41 -7.52 6.31 0.69
C VAL A 41 -6.27 6.47 -0.15
N ARG A 42 -6.01 7.68 -0.63
CA ARG A 42 -4.86 8.05 -1.47
C ARG A 42 -4.13 9.20 -0.83
N VAL A 43 -2.90 8.98 -0.38
CA VAL A 43 -2.17 9.97 0.41
C VAL A 43 -0.67 9.83 0.22
N GLY A 44 0.06 10.90 0.58
CA GLY A 44 1.50 10.83 0.78
C GLY A 44 1.88 10.05 2.04
N SER A 45 3.10 9.52 2.12
CA SER A 45 3.62 8.84 3.32
C SER A 45 3.61 9.73 4.56
N ASP A 46 3.77 11.03 4.35
CA ASP A 46 3.92 12.03 5.41
C ASP A 46 2.58 12.61 5.86
N SER A 47 1.50 12.25 5.18
CA SER A 47 0.15 12.73 5.48
C SER A 47 -0.36 12.16 6.80
N CYS A 48 -1.14 12.97 7.52
CA CYS A 48 -1.81 12.50 8.74
C CYS A 48 -2.77 11.34 8.44
N ILE A 49 -2.83 10.35 9.32
CA ILE A 49 -3.81 9.26 9.19
C ILE A 49 -5.24 9.85 9.36
N PRO A 50 -6.21 9.50 8.48
CA PRO A 50 -7.56 10.06 8.57
C PRO A 50 -8.33 9.64 9.83
N ASP A 51 -9.27 10.48 10.26
CA ASP A 51 -10.28 10.13 11.26
C ASP A 51 -11.56 9.64 10.57
N PHE A 52 -11.80 8.33 10.66
CA PHE A 52 -12.94 7.66 10.04
C PHE A 52 -14.23 7.72 10.90
N GLY A 53 -14.22 8.45 12.01
CA GLY A 53 -15.34 8.53 12.93
C GLY A 53 -15.65 7.18 13.58
N THR A 54 -16.93 6.84 13.71
CA THR A 54 -17.36 5.64 14.47
C THR A 54 -18.40 4.77 13.75
N THR A 55 -18.80 5.11 12.53
CA THR A 55 -20.01 4.54 11.91
C THR A 55 -19.75 3.68 10.69
N ILE A 56 -18.76 4.00 9.85
CA ILE A 56 -18.52 3.26 8.60
C ILE A 56 -17.93 1.86 8.88
N GLN A 57 -18.32 0.89 8.06
CA GLN A 57 -17.85 -0.49 8.16
C GLN A 57 -17.54 -1.06 6.77
N PRO A 58 -16.52 -0.49 6.08
CA PRO A 58 -16.19 -0.94 4.73
C PRO A 58 -15.83 -2.43 4.73
N SER A 59 -16.32 -3.13 3.71
CA SER A 59 -15.95 -4.52 3.43
C SER A 59 -14.77 -4.62 2.48
N ALA A 60 -14.50 -3.59 1.69
CA ALA A 60 -13.34 -3.48 0.83
C ALA A 60 -12.60 -2.18 1.14
N VAL A 61 -11.29 -2.30 1.41
CA VAL A 61 -10.44 -1.15 1.71
C VAL A 61 -9.26 -1.15 0.73
N THR A 62 -9.04 -0.02 0.08
CA THR A 62 -7.85 0.24 -0.74
C THR A 62 -7.06 1.39 -0.13
N ILE A 63 -5.78 1.15 0.14
CA ILE A 63 -4.84 2.18 0.58
C ILE A 63 -3.83 2.37 -0.55
N ARG A 64 -3.66 3.60 -1.01
CA ARG A 64 -2.62 4.01 -1.96
C ARG A 64 -1.74 5.03 -1.26
N LEU A 65 -0.47 4.66 -1.10
CA LEU A 65 0.55 5.50 -0.50
C LEU A 65 1.58 5.83 -1.55
N THR A 66 1.86 7.12 -1.71
CA THR A 66 3.03 7.60 -2.43
C THR A 66 4.03 8.08 -1.40
N ALA A 67 5.24 7.56 -1.43
CA ALA A 67 6.29 7.91 -0.48
C ALA A 67 7.46 8.53 -1.23
N GLU A 68 7.88 9.72 -0.80
CA GLU A 68 9.05 10.39 -1.36
C GLU A 68 10.29 9.88 -0.63
N SER A 69 11.23 9.25 -1.35
CA SER A 69 12.52 8.76 -0.84
C SER A 69 12.42 8.01 0.50
N VAL A 70 12.05 6.74 0.45
CA VAL A 70 11.95 5.92 1.68
C VAL A 70 13.29 5.29 2.04
N ASP A 71 13.90 5.73 3.14
CA ASP A 71 15.05 5.06 3.76
C ASP A 71 14.66 3.70 4.38
N SER A 72 13.38 3.54 4.75
CA SER A 72 12.85 2.32 5.36
C SER A 72 11.36 2.09 5.11
N TYR A 73 11.00 0.92 4.58
CA TYR A 73 9.60 0.52 4.38
C TYR A 73 8.83 0.31 5.68
N TYR A 74 9.51 0.38 6.83
CA TYR A 74 8.87 0.37 8.13
C TYR A 74 7.81 1.48 8.27
N GLU A 75 8.10 2.69 7.77
CA GLU A 75 7.20 3.84 7.87
C GLU A 75 5.91 3.67 7.07
N PRO A 76 5.93 3.42 5.74
CA PRO A 76 4.70 3.20 4.99
C PRO A 76 3.91 1.98 5.49
N PHE A 77 4.58 0.89 5.90
CA PHE A 77 3.87 -0.26 6.48
C PHE A 77 3.23 0.06 7.85
N THR A 78 3.89 0.87 8.67
CA THR A 78 3.33 1.35 9.94
C THR A 78 2.14 2.26 9.70
N TRP A 79 2.22 3.15 8.70
CA TRP A 79 1.12 4.00 8.28
C TRP A 79 -0.10 3.17 7.88
N VAL A 80 0.09 2.15 7.02
CA VAL A 80 -0.99 1.21 6.61
C VAL A 80 -1.64 0.57 7.84
N LYS A 81 -0.81 0.03 8.73
CA LYS A 81 -1.29 -0.62 9.97
C LYS A 81 -2.11 0.33 10.82
N ASP A 82 -1.63 1.55 11.03
CA ASP A 82 -2.29 2.51 11.91
C ASP A 82 -3.55 3.09 11.27
N CYS A 83 -3.57 3.27 9.94
CA CYS A 83 -4.77 3.63 9.17
C CYS A 83 -5.87 2.58 9.34
N ILE A 84 -5.55 1.29 9.15
CA ILE A 84 -6.52 0.21 9.34
C ILE A 84 -7.01 0.14 10.79
N ASN A 85 -6.12 0.35 11.78
CA ASN A 85 -6.51 0.35 13.20
C ASN A 85 -7.42 1.52 13.59
N ARG A 86 -7.45 2.61 12.82
CA ARG A 86 -8.36 3.74 13.03
C ARG A 86 -9.74 3.55 12.42
N LEU A 87 -9.94 2.51 11.62
CA LEU A 87 -11.28 2.19 11.13
C LEU A 87 -12.21 1.81 12.29
N PRO A 88 -13.50 2.17 12.26
CA PRO A 88 -14.43 1.83 13.34
C PRO A 88 -14.62 0.32 13.51
N SER A 89 -14.52 -0.43 12.41
CA SER A 89 -14.64 -1.88 12.40
C SER A 89 -13.62 -2.50 11.44
N PRO A 90 -12.34 -2.63 11.82
CA PRO A 90 -11.31 -3.21 10.95
C PRO A 90 -11.63 -4.68 10.59
N ARG A 91 -12.46 -5.35 11.39
CA ARG A 91 -12.85 -6.75 11.21
C ARG A 91 -13.90 -6.98 10.12
N SER A 92 -14.59 -5.93 9.68
CA SER A 92 -15.54 -6.03 8.55
C SER A 92 -14.85 -6.18 7.20
N ILE A 93 -13.56 -5.86 7.14
CA ILE A 93 -12.76 -5.92 5.91
C ILE A 93 -12.69 -7.37 5.43
N GLN A 94 -13.13 -7.58 4.19
CA GLN A 94 -13.07 -8.84 3.47
C GLN A 94 -11.99 -8.82 2.39
N ALA A 95 -11.79 -7.66 1.77
CA ALA A 95 -10.76 -7.43 0.77
C ALA A 95 -9.93 -6.21 1.16
N LEU A 96 -8.61 -6.38 1.18
CA LEU A 96 -7.65 -5.32 1.46
C LEU A 96 -6.67 -5.20 0.30
N THR A 97 -6.58 -4.02 -0.29
CA THR A 97 -5.57 -3.70 -1.31
C THR A 97 -4.66 -2.62 -0.76
N ILE A 98 -3.36 -2.89 -0.74
CA ILE A 98 -2.31 -1.96 -0.32
C ILE A 98 -1.45 -1.70 -1.55
N ASN A 99 -1.36 -0.44 -1.97
CA ASN A 99 -0.48 -0.01 -3.04
C ASN A 99 0.49 1.01 -2.44
N ILE A 100 1.78 0.73 -2.53
CA ILE A 100 2.83 1.63 -2.08
C ILE A 100 3.70 1.95 -3.30
N VAL A 101 3.84 3.22 -3.61
CA VAL A 101 4.73 3.74 -4.65
C VAL A 101 5.84 4.51 -3.94
N ASN A 102 7.05 3.98 -3.96
CA ASN A 102 8.25 4.64 -3.44
C ASN A 102 8.93 5.37 -4.60
N GLN A 103 8.89 6.69 -4.55
CA GLN A 103 9.48 7.57 -5.53
C GLN A 103 10.90 7.95 -5.08
N ASN A 104 11.89 7.29 -5.65
CA ASN A 104 13.28 7.52 -5.32
C ASN A 104 13.95 8.41 -6.39
N TYR A 105 13.73 9.72 -6.24
CA TYR A 105 14.24 10.76 -7.14
C TYR A 105 15.58 11.37 -6.69
N MET A 106 16.21 10.83 -5.64
CA MET A 106 17.47 11.38 -5.14
C MET A 106 18.66 10.89 -5.99
N PRO A 107 19.48 11.79 -6.56
CA PRO A 107 20.56 11.44 -7.48
C PRO A 107 21.84 10.93 -6.78
N GLU A 108 21.76 10.40 -5.56
CA GLU A 108 22.96 10.05 -4.78
C GLU A 108 23.61 8.73 -5.21
N ASP A 109 24.95 8.72 -5.14
CA ASP A 109 25.89 7.71 -5.66
C ASP A 109 25.78 6.29 -5.04
N ASP A 110 24.79 6.01 -4.19
CA ASP A 110 24.61 4.70 -3.57
C ASP A 110 23.16 4.34 -3.21
N LEU A 111 22.31 4.19 -4.22
CA LEU A 111 20.94 3.69 -4.08
C LEU A 111 20.84 2.20 -3.66
N SER A 112 21.92 1.53 -3.25
CA SER A 112 21.84 0.08 -2.97
C SER A 112 21.08 -0.24 -1.68
N ASP A 113 21.15 0.64 -0.69
CA ASP A 113 20.53 0.46 0.61
C ASP A 113 19.19 1.21 0.64
N GLY A 114 18.07 0.48 0.64
CA GLY A 114 16.72 1.07 0.80
C GLY A 114 15.76 0.89 -0.37
N LEU A 115 16.20 0.38 -1.54
CA LEU A 115 15.28 0.12 -2.65
C LEU A 115 14.26 -0.98 -2.33
N TYR A 116 14.68 -2.00 -1.59
CA TYR A 116 13.87 -3.17 -1.28
C TYR A 116 13.43 -3.12 0.18
N PRO A 117 12.17 -3.48 0.50
CA PRO A 117 11.78 -3.75 1.87
C PRO A 117 12.67 -4.84 2.46
N THR A 118 13.07 -4.66 3.71
CA THR A 118 13.81 -5.70 4.40
C THR A 118 12.87 -6.86 4.76
N LEU A 119 13.43 -8.03 5.03
CA LEU A 119 12.64 -9.15 5.57
C LEU A 119 11.88 -8.75 6.84
N SER A 120 12.47 -7.94 7.71
CA SER A 120 11.82 -7.47 8.94
C SER A 120 10.60 -6.59 8.66
N ASP A 121 10.64 -5.79 7.59
CA ASP A 121 9.50 -4.96 7.17
C ASP A 121 8.33 -5.85 6.75
N TYR A 122 8.61 -6.87 5.93
CA TYR A 122 7.61 -7.85 5.52
C TYR A 122 7.06 -8.66 6.70
N GLU A 123 7.91 -9.12 7.62
CA GLU A 123 7.48 -9.85 8.82
C GLU A 123 6.57 -9.00 9.71
N MET A 124 6.86 -7.69 9.85
CA MET A 124 6.03 -6.76 10.61
C MET A 124 4.63 -6.62 10.02
N LEU A 125 4.54 -6.34 8.71
CA LEU A 125 3.26 -6.21 8.01
C LEU A 125 2.49 -7.55 8.01
N SER A 126 3.18 -8.65 7.73
CA SER A 126 2.63 -10.01 7.73
C SER A 126 2.00 -10.35 9.08
N HIS A 127 2.69 -10.09 10.19
CA HIS A 127 2.18 -10.34 11.54
C HIS A 127 0.91 -9.54 11.84
N PHE A 128 0.86 -8.28 11.42
CA PHE A 128 -0.32 -7.44 11.56
C PHE A 128 -1.50 -8.00 10.74
N LEU A 129 -1.29 -8.31 9.46
CA LEU A 129 -2.31 -8.84 8.57
C LEU A 129 -2.83 -10.21 9.04
N GLN A 130 -1.96 -11.07 9.57
CA GLN A 130 -2.37 -12.34 10.18
C GLN A 130 -3.29 -12.12 11.39
N LYS A 131 -2.97 -11.16 12.25
CA LYS A 131 -3.85 -10.80 13.38
C LYS A 131 -5.20 -10.29 12.91
N LEU A 132 -5.21 -9.43 11.89
CA LEU A 132 -6.45 -8.91 11.31
C LEU A 132 -7.33 -10.05 10.77
N ARG A 133 -6.71 -11.05 10.14
CA ARG A 133 -7.40 -12.24 9.62
C ARG A 133 -7.91 -13.18 10.71
N VAL A 134 -7.08 -13.53 11.70
CA VAL A 134 -7.38 -14.59 12.68
C VAL A 134 -8.20 -14.08 13.87
N CYS A 135 -8.44 -12.77 13.98
CA CYS A 135 -9.24 -12.21 15.06
C CYS A 135 -10.67 -12.81 15.10
N GLU A 136 -11.29 -12.81 16.28
CA GLU A 136 -12.67 -13.26 16.46
C GLU A 136 -13.59 -12.40 15.58
N HIS A 137 -14.28 -13.06 14.63
CA HIS A 137 -15.08 -12.47 13.55
C HIS A 137 -14.29 -11.76 12.43
N GLY A 138 -13.00 -12.05 12.27
CA GLY A 138 -12.21 -11.60 11.13
C GLY A 138 -12.76 -12.18 9.82
N ASN A 139 -13.01 -11.32 8.83
CA ASN A 139 -13.55 -11.73 7.53
C ASN A 139 -12.59 -11.53 6.36
N LEU A 140 -11.31 -11.22 6.65
CA LEU A 140 -10.31 -10.93 5.63
C LEU A 140 -10.03 -12.19 4.79
N LYS A 141 -10.48 -12.16 3.55
CA LYS A 141 -10.39 -13.27 2.58
C LYS A 141 -9.24 -13.05 1.61
N ASN A 142 -9.11 -11.81 1.12
CA ASN A 142 -8.17 -11.47 0.06
C ASN A 142 -7.36 -10.25 0.47
N ILE A 143 -6.05 -10.34 0.24
CA ILE A 143 -5.08 -9.27 0.43
C ILE A 143 -4.31 -9.14 -0.88
N THR A 144 -4.22 -7.93 -1.39
CA THR A 144 -3.35 -7.60 -2.52
C THR A 144 -2.35 -6.57 -2.03
N LEU A 145 -1.06 -6.89 -2.11
CA LEU A 145 0.02 -5.99 -1.77
C LEU A 145 0.83 -5.68 -3.03
N ASN A 146 0.79 -4.43 -3.47
CA ASN A 146 1.59 -3.93 -4.58
C ASN A 146 2.62 -2.93 -4.04
N VAL A 147 3.90 -3.23 -4.20
CA VAL A 147 5.00 -2.31 -3.88
C VAL A 147 5.70 -1.97 -5.18
N THR A 148 5.66 -0.70 -5.56
CA THR A 148 6.35 -0.18 -6.74
C THR A 148 7.42 0.78 -6.30
N VAL A 149 8.61 0.65 -6.88
CA VAL A 149 9.74 1.54 -6.67
C VAL A 149 10.04 2.21 -7.99
N GLU A 150 9.94 3.53 -8.03
CA GLU A 150 10.16 4.34 -9.21
C GLU A 150 11.47 5.12 -9.06
N MET A 151 12.33 5.04 -10.06
CA MET A 151 13.63 5.70 -10.07
C MET A 151 13.77 6.55 -11.34
N GLU A 152 14.58 7.60 -11.28
CA GLU A 152 14.88 8.39 -12.48
C GLU A 152 15.72 7.63 -13.52
N ALA A 153 15.62 8.02 -14.79
CA ALA A 153 16.38 7.45 -15.91
C ALA A 153 17.90 7.44 -15.66
N GLY A 154 18.41 8.46 -14.96
CA GLY A 154 19.82 8.63 -14.64
C GLY A 154 20.32 7.83 -13.43
N ALA A 155 19.41 7.20 -12.67
CA ALA A 155 19.76 6.48 -11.45
C ALA A 155 20.61 5.23 -11.77
N ILE A 156 21.84 5.22 -11.26
CA ILE A 156 22.74 4.06 -11.35
C ILE A 156 22.48 3.16 -10.14
N VAL A 157 21.82 2.03 -10.37
CA VAL A 157 21.71 1.00 -9.33
C VAL A 157 22.84 0.00 -9.49
N LYS A 158 23.78 0.02 -8.53
CA LYS A 158 24.84 -0.98 -8.44
C LYS A 158 24.21 -2.36 -8.33
N GLY A 159 24.70 -3.32 -9.13
CA GLY A 159 24.15 -4.67 -9.10
C GLY A 159 22.86 -4.87 -9.90
N LEU A 160 22.46 -3.92 -10.76
CA LEU A 160 21.38 -4.10 -11.73
C LEU A 160 21.79 -3.72 -13.16
N SER A 161 23.09 -3.46 -13.40
CA SER A 161 23.62 -3.16 -14.74
C SER A 161 23.75 -4.39 -15.64
N ASP A 162 23.84 -5.59 -15.04
CA ASP A 162 23.84 -6.88 -15.75
C ASP A 162 22.52 -7.62 -15.48
N VAL A 163 21.98 -8.25 -16.53
CA VAL A 163 20.82 -9.15 -16.49
C VAL A 163 20.97 -10.24 -15.42
N ASN A 164 22.19 -10.75 -15.23
CA ASN A 164 22.43 -11.78 -14.21
C ASN A 164 22.24 -11.24 -12.78
N GLU A 165 22.65 -10.00 -12.53
CA GLU A 165 22.53 -9.39 -11.22
C GLU A 165 21.08 -8.98 -10.94
N SER A 166 20.35 -8.51 -11.97
CA SER A 166 18.89 -8.28 -11.91
C SER A 166 18.13 -9.56 -11.54
N ARG A 167 18.42 -10.68 -12.20
CA ARG A 167 17.83 -11.99 -11.84
C ARG A 167 18.20 -12.44 -10.43
N ALA A 168 19.43 -12.18 -9.99
CA ALA A 168 19.83 -12.50 -8.62
C ALA A 168 19.10 -11.63 -7.60
N ALA A 169 18.85 -10.36 -7.90
CA ALA A 169 18.05 -9.46 -7.08
C ALA A 169 16.59 -9.91 -7.01
N GLU A 170 15.98 -10.23 -8.15
CA GLU A 170 14.64 -10.83 -8.23
C GLU A 170 14.53 -12.10 -7.38
N GLY A 171 15.49 -13.02 -7.49
CA GLY A 171 15.49 -14.24 -6.70
C GLY A 171 15.63 -14.01 -5.19
N ARG A 172 16.42 -13.01 -4.77
CA ARG A 172 16.51 -12.60 -3.36
C ARG A 172 15.20 -11.99 -2.87
N GLU A 173 14.58 -11.16 -3.69
CA GLU A 173 13.33 -10.51 -3.35
C GLU A 173 12.18 -11.51 -3.22
N VAL A 174 12.05 -12.43 -4.18
CA VAL A 174 11.10 -13.55 -4.09
C VAL A 174 11.33 -14.36 -2.80
N ALA A 175 12.57 -14.68 -2.45
CA ALA A 175 12.86 -15.42 -1.21
C ALA A 175 12.48 -14.62 0.06
N ASN A 176 12.64 -13.30 0.07
CA ASN A 176 12.21 -12.44 1.17
C ASN A 176 10.68 -12.39 1.27
N LEU A 177 9.98 -12.24 0.14
CA LEU A 177 8.51 -12.25 0.08
C LEU A 177 7.95 -13.59 0.57
N GLU A 178 8.47 -14.71 0.08
CA GLU A 178 8.09 -16.05 0.50
C GLU A 178 8.28 -16.25 2.00
N LYS A 179 9.42 -15.80 2.54
CA LYS A 179 9.74 -15.95 3.96
C LYS A 179 8.91 -15.02 4.84
N GLY A 180 8.82 -13.73 4.50
CA GLY A 180 8.11 -12.72 5.29
C GLY A 180 6.60 -12.96 5.33
N PHE A 181 6.02 -13.46 4.23
CA PHE A 181 4.59 -13.70 4.11
C PHE A 181 4.18 -15.18 4.14
N ALA A 182 5.07 -16.08 4.55
CA ALA A 182 4.87 -17.54 4.49
C ALA A 182 3.49 -18.02 4.95
N GLU A 183 3.00 -17.54 6.10
CA GLU A 183 1.70 -17.97 6.65
C GLU A 183 0.50 -17.44 5.86
N LEU A 184 0.58 -16.23 5.30
CA LEU A 184 -0.49 -15.65 4.46
C LEU A 184 -0.54 -16.32 3.08
N LEU A 185 0.63 -16.61 2.51
CA LEU A 185 0.76 -17.35 1.26
C LEU A 185 0.22 -18.78 1.42
N LYS A 186 0.62 -19.48 2.50
CA LYS A 186 0.11 -20.81 2.84
C LYS A 186 -1.40 -20.84 3.07
N ALA A 187 -1.95 -19.75 3.63
CA ALA A 187 -3.38 -19.58 3.81
C ALA A 187 -4.15 -19.23 2.52
N ASN A 188 -3.44 -18.99 1.40
CA ASN A 188 -4.00 -18.63 0.10
C ASN A 188 -4.87 -17.37 0.16
N VAL A 189 -4.41 -16.36 0.89
CA VAL A 189 -5.13 -15.08 1.08
C VAL A 189 -4.34 -13.86 0.62
N LEU A 190 -3.10 -14.01 0.17
CA LEU A 190 -2.23 -12.90 -0.21
C LEU A 190 -1.72 -13.08 -1.64
N ASP A 191 -2.01 -12.10 -2.47
CA ASP A 191 -1.27 -11.84 -3.70
C ASP A 191 -0.32 -10.67 -3.45
N VAL A 192 0.95 -10.85 -3.85
CA VAL A 192 1.97 -9.81 -3.69
C VAL A 192 2.73 -9.60 -4.98
N ASP A 193 2.88 -8.32 -5.33
CA ASP A 193 3.66 -7.84 -6.46
C ASP A 193 4.66 -6.79 -5.97
N PHE A 194 5.94 -7.04 -6.22
CA PHE A 194 7.00 -6.07 -6.09
C PHE A 194 7.51 -5.70 -7.48
N THR A 195 7.60 -4.41 -7.78
CA THR A 195 8.11 -3.93 -9.06
C THR A 195 9.08 -2.78 -8.88
N LEU A 196 10.29 -2.93 -9.41
CA LEU A 196 11.28 -1.88 -9.53
C LEU A 196 11.29 -1.36 -10.97
N LYS A 197 11.03 -0.07 -11.15
CA LYS A 197 10.95 0.59 -12.46
C LYS A 197 11.89 1.78 -12.53
N ARG A 198 12.46 1.98 -13.71
CA ARG A 198 13.16 3.19 -14.11
C ARG A 198 12.24 4.00 -15.01
N ILE A 199 11.94 5.22 -14.61
CA ILE A 199 11.14 6.17 -15.40
C ILE A 199 12.07 6.81 -16.43
N LEU A 200 11.78 6.59 -17.72
CA LEU A 200 12.57 7.09 -18.85
C LEU A 200 12.11 8.48 -19.28
N ASP A 201 10.79 8.71 -19.24
CA ASP A 201 10.16 9.99 -19.55
C ASP A 201 8.86 10.13 -18.74
N HIS A 202 8.73 11.23 -18.01
CA HIS A 202 7.53 11.51 -17.20
C HIS A 202 6.35 12.00 -18.04
N GLU A 203 6.58 12.61 -19.22
CA GLU A 203 5.51 13.15 -20.05
C GLU A 203 4.80 12.06 -20.87
N ASP A 204 5.56 11.04 -21.30
CA ASP A 204 5.06 9.94 -22.14
C ASP A 204 4.74 8.65 -21.34
N ASP A 205 4.82 8.69 -20.00
CA ASP A 205 4.64 7.54 -19.09
C ASP A 205 5.51 6.33 -19.49
N LEU A 206 6.72 6.61 -19.99
CA LEU A 206 7.65 5.60 -20.44
C LEU A 206 8.46 5.11 -19.23
N SER A 207 8.29 3.84 -18.89
CA SER A 207 9.07 3.19 -17.83
C SER A 207 9.65 1.85 -18.30
N GLU A 208 10.83 1.55 -17.78
CA GLU A 208 11.53 0.27 -17.93
C GLU A 208 11.43 -0.49 -16.60
N THR A 209 10.81 -1.66 -16.61
CA THR A 209 10.81 -2.55 -15.45
C THR A 209 12.16 -3.25 -15.33
N LEU A 210 12.88 -3.01 -14.23
CA LEU A 210 14.20 -3.58 -13.95
C LEU A 210 14.13 -4.89 -13.18
N VAL A 211 13.20 -4.96 -12.23
CA VAL A 211 12.92 -6.16 -11.42
C VAL A 211 11.40 -6.24 -11.25
N HIS A 212 10.87 -7.44 -11.41
CA HIS A 212 9.49 -7.73 -11.09
C HIS A 212 9.44 -9.08 -10.37
N SER A 213 8.92 -9.08 -9.15
CA SER A 213 8.80 -10.26 -8.32
C SER A 213 7.36 -10.37 -7.87
N SER A 214 6.71 -11.48 -8.21
CA SER A 214 5.30 -11.69 -7.88
C SER A 214 5.06 -13.08 -7.32
N ILE A 215 4.18 -13.14 -6.33
CA ILE A 215 3.67 -14.39 -5.77
C ILE A 215 2.16 -14.28 -5.75
N HIS A 216 1.50 -15.03 -6.63
CA HIS A 216 0.05 -15.07 -6.71
C HIS A 216 -0.46 -16.39 -6.15
N THR A 217 -1.40 -16.28 -5.24
CA THR A 217 -2.21 -17.37 -4.75
C THR A 217 -3.21 -17.78 -5.83
N ARG A 218 -2.75 -18.56 -6.83
CA ARG A 218 -3.65 -19.17 -7.81
C ARG A 218 -4.64 -20.05 -7.07
N GLY A 219 -5.93 -19.80 -7.25
CA GLY A 219 -7.01 -20.65 -6.74
C GLY A 219 -6.76 -22.12 -7.12
N LEU A 220 -6.51 -22.94 -6.10
CA LEU A 220 -6.68 -24.39 -6.15
C LEU A 220 -8.17 -24.74 -6.12
#